data_AF-A0A109JTP6-F1
#
_entry.id   AF-A0A109JTP6-F1
#
_cell.length_a   1.000
_cell.length_b   1.000
_cell.length_c   1.000
_cell.angle_alpha   90.00
_cell.angle_beta   90.00
_cell.angle_gamma   90.00
#
_symmetry.space_group_name_H-M   'P 1'
#
loop_
_entity.id
_entity.type
_entity.pdbx_description
1 polymer ?
#
loop_
_entity_poly.entity_id
_entity_poly.type
_entity_poly.pdbx_seq_one_letter_code
_entity_poly.pdbx_strand_id
1 'polypeptide(L)'
;MTMTFRATNTDILAMAKRLLKPGYHTARVVSVSDDGAAVEVDVSGARHTAAVAVGCLVRPVAQDVVLLFSEAEQAFVLTVLERTGSSWGTVGLPGDRKMSIDGGTITIAARQRISLRADSIDLQAKLFAVLANKGTWIGKLYTLIADRFRSSAGIQEASADSLTIKAVNRVAMIERIDSLQTETQAIRISGIASETAHSKVIAVSEDLRLDGKRVTVA
;
A
#
# COMPACT_ATOMS: atom_id res chain seq x y z
N MET A 1 -57.42 -30.58 20.18
CA MET A 1 -56.61 -31.18 21.25
C MET A 1 -55.34 -30.34 21.33
N THR A 2 -55.37 -29.30 22.15
CA THR A 2 -54.45 -28.17 22.12
C THR A 2 -53.40 -28.39 23.19
N MET A 3 -52.19 -28.83 22.81
CA MET A 3 -51.08 -28.99 23.75
C MET A 3 -50.39 -27.64 23.96
N THR A 4 -50.64 -27.05 25.12
CA THR A 4 -49.92 -25.90 25.67
C THR A 4 -48.54 -26.37 26.16
N PHE A 5 -47.48 -26.03 25.42
CA PHE A 5 -46.11 -26.14 25.91
C PHE A 5 -45.89 -25.09 27.00
N ARG A 6 -45.97 -25.53 28.26
CA ARG A 6 -45.66 -24.72 29.44
C ARG A 6 -44.16 -24.85 29.69
N ALA A 7 -43.36 -24.05 28.99
CA ALA A 7 -41.96 -23.85 29.35
C ALA A 7 -41.92 -23.24 30.76
N THR A 8 -41.31 -23.95 31.70
CA THR A 8 -41.21 -23.49 33.09
C THR A 8 -40.14 -22.41 33.18
N ASN A 9 -40.40 -21.38 34.01
CA ASN A 9 -39.50 -20.26 34.27
C ASN A 9 -38.07 -20.69 34.72
N THR A 10 -37.90 -21.95 35.09
CA THR A 10 -36.65 -22.58 35.50
C THR A 10 -35.70 -22.87 34.33
N ASP A 11 -36.21 -23.13 33.12
CA ASP A 11 -35.36 -23.37 31.93
C ASP A 11 -34.75 -22.08 31.37
N ILE A 12 -35.42 -20.94 31.56
CA ILE A 12 -34.91 -19.62 31.17
C ILE A 12 -33.80 -19.15 32.14
N LEU A 13 -33.89 -19.55 33.42
CA LEU A 13 -32.86 -19.31 34.43
C LEU A 13 -31.66 -20.27 34.33
N ALA A 14 -31.79 -21.39 33.62
CA ALA A 14 -30.68 -22.30 33.32
C ALA A 14 -29.75 -21.78 32.20
N MET A 15 -30.09 -20.64 31.56
CA MET A 15 -29.12 -19.76 30.89
C MET A 15 -28.23 -18.99 31.89
N ALA A 16 -28.14 -19.47 33.13
CA ALA A 16 -27.15 -19.07 34.11
C ALA A 16 -25.78 -19.01 33.45
N LYS A 17 -25.30 -17.77 33.28
CA LYS A 17 -23.93 -17.38 32.94
C LYS A 17 -22.99 -18.32 33.70
N ARG A 18 -22.55 -19.42 33.07
CA ARG A 18 -21.64 -20.38 33.71
C ARG A 18 -20.34 -19.64 33.91
N LEU A 19 -20.12 -19.09 35.10
CA LEU A 19 -18.93 -18.30 35.36
C LEU A 19 -17.71 -19.13 35.01
N LEU A 20 -16.87 -18.57 34.14
CA LEU A 20 -15.61 -19.17 33.75
C LEU A 20 -14.76 -19.36 35.00
N LYS A 21 -14.22 -20.57 35.20
CA LYS A 21 -13.28 -20.80 36.29
C LYS A 21 -12.04 -19.91 36.07
N PRO A 22 -11.45 -19.32 37.12
CA PRO A 22 -10.21 -18.57 36.95
C PRO A 22 -9.11 -19.40 36.29
N GLY A 23 -8.34 -18.79 35.39
CA GLY A 23 -7.23 -19.44 34.69
C GLY A 23 -7.29 -19.31 33.17
N TYR A 24 -6.58 -20.20 32.48
CA TYR A 24 -6.46 -20.22 31.02
C TYR A 24 -7.41 -21.24 30.40
N HIS A 25 -8.07 -20.84 29.32
CA HIS A 25 -9.01 -21.69 28.58
C HIS A 25 -8.78 -21.54 27.09
N THR A 26 -9.07 -22.61 26.36
CA THR A 26 -9.23 -22.52 24.89
C THR A 26 -10.68 -22.20 24.60
N ALA A 27 -10.91 -21.23 23.74
CA ALA A 27 -12.25 -20.80 23.36
C ALA A 27 -12.38 -20.66 21.84
N ARG A 28 -13.60 -20.75 21.31
CA ARG A 28 -13.90 -20.47 19.90
C ARG A 28 -14.58 -19.13 19.77
N VAL A 29 -14.07 -18.24 18.91
CA VAL A 29 -14.70 -16.94 18.65
C VAL A 29 -16.02 -17.15 17.91
N VAL A 30 -17.10 -16.57 18.43
CA VAL A 30 -18.44 -16.58 17.82
C VAL A 30 -18.65 -15.32 17.00
N SER A 31 -18.34 -14.16 17.59
CA SER A 31 -18.44 -12.86 16.94
C SER A 31 -17.45 -11.87 17.55
N VAL A 32 -17.19 -10.79 16.81
CA VAL A 32 -16.23 -9.74 17.17
C VAL A 32 -16.94 -8.40 17.04
N SER A 33 -16.70 -7.47 17.97
CA SER A 33 -17.23 -6.11 17.87
C SER A 33 -16.62 -5.36 16.67
N ASP A 34 -17.30 -4.31 16.20
CA ASP A 34 -16.86 -3.54 15.04
C ASP A 34 -15.47 -2.90 15.25
N ASP A 35 -15.20 -2.42 16.46
CA ASP A 35 -13.91 -1.85 16.89
C ASP A 35 -12.85 -2.91 17.22
N GLY A 36 -13.23 -4.20 17.27
CA GLY A 36 -12.37 -5.32 17.62
C GLY A 36 -11.87 -5.34 19.06
N ALA A 37 -12.43 -4.51 19.96
CA ALA A 37 -12.02 -4.44 21.36
C ALA A 37 -12.65 -5.54 22.22
N ALA A 38 -13.78 -6.11 21.79
CA ALA A 38 -14.48 -7.19 22.48
C ALA A 38 -14.88 -8.32 21.53
N VAL A 39 -14.92 -9.53 22.07
CA VAL A 39 -15.33 -10.74 21.34
C VAL A 39 -16.28 -11.57 22.18
N GLU A 40 -17.23 -12.21 21.51
CA GLU A 40 -18.01 -13.30 22.09
C GLU A 40 -17.30 -14.61 21.79
N VAL A 41 -17.05 -15.40 22.82
CA VAL A 41 -16.40 -16.70 22.72
C VAL A 41 -17.30 -17.81 23.26
N ASP A 42 -17.21 -18.98 22.65
CA ASP A 42 -17.78 -20.23 23.14
C ASP A 42 -16.70 -21.01 23.90
N VAL A 43 -16.98 -21.29 25.16
CA VAL A 43 -16.19 -22.19 26.01
C VAL A 43 -17.08 -23.35 26.42
N SER A 44 -16.80 -24.54 25.87
CA SER A 44 -17.53 -25.78 26.18
C SER A 44 -19.06 -25.65 26.02
N GLY A 45 -19.52 -24.91 25.01
CA GLY A 45 -20.95 -24.71 24.69
C GLY A 45 -21.62 -23.55 25.44
N ALA A 46 -20.86 -22.77 26.21
CA ALA A 46 -21.35 -21.57 26.88
C ALA A 46 -20.72 -20.31 26.27
N ARG A 47 -21.53 -19.25 26.10
CA ARG A 47 -21.05 -17.98 25.54
C ARG A 47 -20.58 -17.02 26.62
N HIS A 48 -19.46 -16.37 26.34
CA HIS A 48 -18.83 -15.39 27.21
C HIS A 48 -18.32 -14.21 26.41
N THR A 49 -18.53 -13.01 26.95
CA THR A 49 -17.87 -11.80 26.45
C THR A 49 -16.46 -11.72 27.01
N ALA A 50 -15.49 -11.45 26.15
CA ALA A 50 -14.09 -11.23 26.52
C ALA A 50 -13.54 -9.98 25.82
N ALA A 51 -12.73 -9.21 26.54
CA ALA A 51 -11.98 -8.11 25.94
C ALA A 51 -10.78 -8.65 25.16
N VAL A 52 -10.43 -8.02 24.05
CA VAL A 52 -9.18 -8.34 23.33
C VAL A 52 -8.03 -7.68 24.07
N ALA A 53 -7.07 -8.47 24.53
CA ALA A 53 -5.89 -7.93 25.19
C ALA A 53 -5.10 -7.07 24.21
N VAL A 54 -4.49 -5.99 24.71
CA VAL A 54 -3.61 -5.12 23.91
C VAL A 54 -2.44 -5.90 23.30
N GLY A 55 -1.98 -6.96 23.96
CA GLY A 55 -0.93 -7.86 23.46
C GLY A 55 -1.38 -8.85 22.37
N CYS A 56 -2.68 -8.96 22.08
CA CYS A 56 -3.20 -9.82 21.03
C CYS A 56 -2.95 -9.15 19.66
N LEU A 57 -1.82 -9.47 19.03
CA LEU A 57 -1.38 -8.84 17.79
C LEU A 57 -2.27 -9.20 16.59
N VAL A 58 -2.68 -10.47 16.49
CA VAL A 58 -3.55 -10.94 15.42
C VAL A 58 -4.99 -10.64 15.82
N ARG A 59 -5.70 -9.87 14.98
CA ARG A 59 -7.11 -9.55 15.22
C ARG A 59 -7.94 -10.84 15.16
N PRO A 60 -8.65 -11.20 16.23
CA PRO A 60 -9.55 -12.35 16.21
C PRO A 60 -10.66 -12.15 15.19
N VAL A 61 -11.12 -13.24 14.58
CA VAL A 61 -12.31 -13.28 13.72
C VAL A 61 -13.18 -14.46 14.13
N ALA A 62 -14.44 -14.46 13.72
CA ALA A 62 -15.35 -15.57 13.98
C ALA A 62 -14.72 -16.91 13.54
N GLN A 63 -14.99 -17.95 14.31
CA GLN A 63 -14.47 -19.33 14.18
C GLN A 63 -13.02 -19.55 14.59
N ASP A 64 -12.24 -18.51 14.87
CA ASP A 64 -10.89 -18.65 15.43
C ASP A 64 -10.90 -19.43 16.75
N VAL A 65 -9.86 -20.22 16.95
CA VAL A 65 -9.52 -20.80 18.25
C VAL A 65 -8.56 -19.85 18.95
N VAL A 66 -8.89 -19.42 20.16
CA VAL A 66 -8.14 -18.41 20.92
C VAL A 66 -7.75 -18.92 22.30
N LEU A 67 -6.67 -18.36 22.83
CA LEU A 67 -6.32 -18.49 24.24
C LEU A 67 -7.01 -17.39 25.04
N LEU A 68 -7.84 -17.80 25.98
CA LEU A 68 -8.56 -16.94 26.90
C LEU A 68 -7.91 -17.01 28.28
N PHE A 69 -7.73 -15.88 28.93
CA PHE A 69 -7.51 -15.80 30.37
C PHE A 69 -8.78 -15.25 31.02
N SER A 70 -9.25 -15.89 32.08
CA SER A 70 -10.40 -15.42 32.86
C SER A 70 -10.04 -15.30 34.33
N GLU A 71 -10.47 -14.21 34.96
CA GLU A 71 -10.34 -13.98 36.39
C GLU A 71 -11.60 -13.25 36.89
N ALA A 72 -12.29 -13.84 37.87
CA ALA A 72 -13.56 -13.35 38.39
C ALA A 72 -14.60 -13.06 37.28
N GLU A 73 -14.96 -11.79 37.07
CA GLU A 73 -15.93 -11.34 36.05
C GLU A 73 -15.26 -10.82 34.76
N GLN A 74 -13.94 -10.92 34.64
CA GLN A 74 -13.19 -10.45 33.48
C GLN A 74 -12.62 -11.60 32.68
N ALA A 75 -12.66 -11.46 31.37
CA ALA A 75 -12.05 -12.39 30.45
C ALA A 75 -11.31 -11.62 29.34
N PHE A 76 -10.13 -12.11 28.99
CA PHE A 76 -9.25 -11.49 28.00
C PHE A 76 -8.81 -12.52 26.97
N VAL A 77 -8.98 -12.20 25.69
CA VAL A 77 -8.33 -12.94 24.61
C VAL A 77 -6.89 -12.50 24.50
N LEU A 78 -5.97 -13.45 24.70
CA LEU A 78 -4.53 -13.19 24.71
C LEU A 78 -3.89 -13.38 23.34
N THR A 79 -4.33 -14.41 22.61
CA THR A 79 -3.80 -14.73 21.27
C THR A 79 -4.77 -15.60 20.48
N VAL A 80 -4.66 -15.54 19.15
CA VAL A 80 -5.29 -16.50 18.24
C VAL A 80 -4.36 -17.70 18.11
N LEU A 81 -4.84 -18.88 18.50
CA LEU A 81 -4.10 -20.14 18.47
C LEU A 81 -4.19 -20.78 17.08
N GLU A 82 -5.40 -20.87 16.53
CA GLU A 82 -5.63 -21.50 15.24
C GLU A 82 -6.74 -20.78 14.48
N ARG A 83 -6.58 -20.73 13.15
CA ARG A 83 -7.55 -20.17 12.22
C ARG A 83 -7.87 -21.22 11.16
N THR A 84 -9.08 -21.75 11.20
CA THR A 84 -9.55 -22.72 10.21
C THR A 84 -10.03 -21.99 8.96
N GLY A 85 -9.21 -22.02 7.90
CA GLY A 85 -9.55 -21.46 6.58
C GLY A 85 -8.45 -20.60 5.98
N SER A 86 -8.66 -20.18 4.73
CA SER A 86 -7.75 -19.31 3.96
C SER A 86 -7.96 -17.82 4.28
N SER A 87 -8.17 -17.46 5.54
CA SER A 87 -8.37 -16.06 5.93
C SER A 87 -7.04 -15.39 6.30
N TRP A 88 -6.81 -14.23 5.69
CA TRP A 88 -5.66 -13.37 5.94
C TRP A 88 -5.54 -13.05 7.44
N GLY A 89 -4.34 -13.21 7.99
CA GLY A 89 -4.02 -12.72 9.33
C GLY A 89 -3.90 -11.20 9.30
N THR A 90 -4.81 -10.50 9.96
CA THR A 90 -4.71 -9.04 10.12
C THR A 90 -4.01 -8.75 11.44
N VAL A 91 -2.86 -8.09 11.37
CA VAL A 91 -2.23 -7.50 12.55
C VAL A 91 -2.86 -6.13 12.78
N GLY A 92 -3.32 -5.87 13.99
CA GLY A 92 -3.96 -4.61 14.34
C GLY A 92 -4.04 -4.41 15.85
N LEU A 93 -4.11 -3.15 16.28
CA LEU A 93 -4.35 -2.81 17.67
C LEU A 93 -5.84 -2.60 17.89
N PRO A 94 -6.42 -3.10 19.00
CA PRO A 94 -7.83 -2.86 19.32
C PRO A 94 -8.08 -1.37 19.64
N GLY A 95 -9.20 -0.83 19.15
CA GLY A 95 -9.67 0.52 19.46
C GLY A 95 -8.86 1.68 18.86
N ASP A 96 -8.50 1.57 17.57
CA ASP A 96 -7.89 2.65 16.75
C ASP A 96 -6.64 3.31 17.37
N ARG A 97 -5.75 2.50 17.93
CA ARG A 97 -4.54 2.98 18.62
C ARG A 97 -3.35 3.11 17.68
N LYS A 98 -2.41 4.00 18.06
CA LYS A 98 -1.13 4.16 17.37
C LYS A 98 -0.23 2.94 17.58
N MET A 99 0.32 2.41 16.49
CA MET A 99 1.36 1.38 16.49
C MET A 99 2.72 2.01 16.15
N SER A 100 3.75 1.68 16.93
CA SER A 100 5.13 2.06 16.66
C SER A 100 6.02 0.83 16.82
N ILE A 101 6.94 0.64 15.88
CA ILE A 101 7.92 -0.44 15.90
C ILE A 101 9.28 0.24 15.99
N ASP A 102 10.00 -0.01 17.08
CA ASP A 102 11.37 0.46 17.29
C ASP A 102 12.32 -0.73 17.25
N GLY A 103 13.45 -0.56 16.58
CA GLY A 103 14.44 -1.61 16.38
C GLY A 103 15.55 -1.18 15.43
N GLY A 104 16.75 -1.71 15.63
CA GLY A 104 17.90 -1.37 14.78
C GLY A 104 17.74 -1.77 13.31
N THR A 105 16.92 -2.79 13.03
CA THR A 105 16.59 -3.21 11.65
C THR A 105 15.18 -3.79 11.62
N ILE A 106 14.37 -3.31 10.68
CA ILE A 106 13.03 -3.82 10.40
C ILE A 106 13.01 -4.27 8.93
N THR A 107 12.61 -5.51 8.68
CA THR A 107 12.50 -6.07 7.32
C THR A 107 11.06 -6.52 7.08
N ILE A 108 10.43 -5.96 6.04
CA ILE A 108 9.10 -6.35 5.57
C ILE A 108 9.27 -6.97 4.18
N ALA A 109 8.90 -8.24 4.04
CA ALA A 109 9.00 -8.97 2.79
C ALA A 109 7.63 -9.56 2.40
N ALA A 110 7.25 -9.45 1.14
CA ALA A 110 6.04 -10.06 0.59
C ALA A 110 6.37 -10.78 -0.71
N ARG A 111 5.70 -11.92 -0.96
CA ARG A 111 5.92 -12.72 -2.18
C ARG A 111 5.34 -12.07 -3.44
N GLN A 112 4.28 -11.27 -3.30
CA GLN A 112 3.54 -10.73 -4.43
C GLN A 112 3.46 -9.20 -4.40
N ARG A 113 2.99 -8.63 -3.28
CA ARG A 113 2.74 -7.20 -3.20
C ARG A 113 2.84 -6.68 -1.77
N ILE A 114 3.43 -5.51 -1.64
CA ILE A 114 3.28 -4.63 -0.48
C ILE A 114 2.42 -3.45 -0.93
N SER A 115 1.37 -3.12 -0.19
CA SER A 115 0.50 -1.96 -0.44
C SER A 115 0.49 -1.10 0.81
N LEU A 116 0.82 0.18 0.65
CA LEU A 116 0.67 1.19 1.69
C LEU A 116 -0.50 2.09 1.32
N ARG A 117 -1.45 2.28 2.24
CA ARG A 117 -2.63 3.13 2.04
C ARG A 117 -2.80 3.99 3.28
N ALA A 118 -2.75 5.29 3.10
CA ALA A 118 -2.96 6.29 4.13
C ALA A 118 -3.28 7.63 3.45
N ASP A 119 -3.87 8.56 4.19
CA ASP A 119 -4.04 9.94 3.72
C ASP A 119 -2.69 10.64 3.55
N SER A 120 -1.70 10.27 4.38
CA SER A 120 -0.31 10.72 4.27
C SER A 120 0.67 9.61 4.61
N ILE A 121 1.79 9.57 3.89
CA ILE A 121 2.93 8.67 4.15
C ILE A 121 4.18 9.54 4.24
N ASP A 122 4.81 9.58 5.43
CA ASP A 122 6.10 10.24 5.66
C ASP A 122 7.22 9.19 5.67
N LEU A 123 8.26 9.41 4.88
CA LEU A 123 9.44 8.54 4.78
C LEU A 123 10.71 9.36 4.98
N GLN A 124 11.26 9.30 6.19
CA GLN A 124 12.55 9.90 6.49
C GLN A 124 13.65 8.84 6.45
N ALA A 125 14.48 8.88 5.41
CA ALA A 125 15.62 7.97 5.26
C ALA A 125 16.87 8.72 4.79
N LYS A 126 18.04 8.28 5.26
CA LYS A 126 19.33 8.77 4.74
C LYS A 126 19.56 8.29 3.30
N LEU A 127 19.06 7.09 2.97
CA LEU A 127 19.13 6.47 1.66
C LEU A 127 17.80 5.77 1.38
N PHE A 128 17.17 6.13 0.27
CA PHE A 128 15.98 5.45 -0.24
C PHE A 128 16.32 4.83 -1.59
N ALA A 129 16.25 3.50 -1.67
CA ALA A 129 16.59 2.75 -2.88
C ALA A 129 15.40 1.91 -3.32
N VAL A 130 15.02 2.03 -4.59
CA VAL A 130 13.96 1.26 -5.23
C VAL A 130 14.54 0.55 -6.43
N LEU A 131 14.52 -0.78 -6.43
CA LEU A 131 14.89 -1.60 -7.57
C LEU A 131 13.61 -2.19 -8.17
N ALA A 132 13.24 -1.73 -9.37
CA ALA A 132 12.03 -2.15 -10.05
C ALA A 132 12.30 -2.50 -11.52
N ASN A 133 11.70 -3.59 -12.00
CA ASN A 133 11.78 -4.00 -13.40
C ASN A 133 10.87 -3.18 -14.32
N LYS A 134 9.77 -2.64 -13.77
CA LYS A 134 8.81 -1.75 -14.46
C LYS A 134 8.22 -0.79 -13.42
N GLY A 135 8.08 0.48 -13.77
CA GLY A 135 7.46 1.49 -12.91
C GLY A 135 6.39 2.27 -13.67
N THR A 136 5.20 2.40 -13.07
CA THR A 136 4.11 3.26 -13.57
C THR A 136 3.72 4.24 -12.47
N TRP A 137 3.95 5.53 -12.70
CA TRP A 137 3.65 6.60 -11.75
C TRP A 137 2.55 7.49 -12.31
N ILE A 138 1.48 7.70 -11.54
CA ILE A 138 0.35 8.58 -11.88
C ILE A 138 0.17 9.52 -10.69
N GLY A 139 0.72 10.73 -10.78
CA GLY A 139 0.64 11.74 -9.71
C GLY A 139 -0.06 13.01 -10.20
N LYS A 140 -0.96 13.57 -9.37
CA LYS A 140 -1.50 14.92 -9.54
C LYS A 140 -1.06 15.80 -8.36
N LEU A 141 -0.49 16.94 -8.73
CA LEU A 141 -0.23 18.19 -7.97
C LEU A 141 1.04 18.29 -7.10
N TYR A 142 1.87 19.24 -7.54
CA TYR A 142 3.05 19.81 -6.92
C TYR A 142 2.72 20.67 -5.70
N THR A 143 3.55 20.61 -4.66
CA THR A 143 3.80 21.76 -3.79
C THR A 143 5.27 21.76 -3.36
N LEU A 144 5.91 22.90 -3.63
CA LEU A 144 7.28 23.28 -3.35
C LEU A 144 7.79 22.84 -1.96
N ILE A 145 8.99 22.25 -1.92
CA ILE A 145 10.17 22.81 -1.22
C ILE A 145 11.40 22.25 -1.94
N ALA A 146 11.97 23.11 -2.78
CA ALA A 146 13.29 22.95 -3.32
C ALA A 146 14.28 23.31 -2.22
N ASP A 147 14.82 22.30 -1.52
CA ASP A 147 16.16 22.37 -0.97
C ASP A 147 16.63 20.94 -0.67
N ARG A 148 17.79 20.58 -1.23
CA ARG A 148 18.58 19.39 -0.88
C ARG A 148 18.28 18.03 -1.55
N PHE A 149 17.70 17.98 -2.75
CA PHE A 149 17.93 16.81 -3.63
C PHE A 149 19.28 16.94 -4.36
N ARG A 150 20.38 16.78 -3.60
CA ARG A 150 21.73 16.61 -4.18
C ARG A 150 21.97 15.12 -4.42
N SER A 151 21.19 14.51 -5.32
CA SER A 151 21.40 13.14 -5.77
C SER A 151 22.28 13.16 -7.02
N SER A 152 23.52 12.70 -6.86
CA SER A 152 24.49 12.59 -7.93
C SER A 152 24.12 11.47 -8.90
N ALA A 153 24.07 11.84 -10.19
CA ALA A 153 24.10 11.01 -11.38
C ALA A 153 22.93 10.04 -11.63
N GLY A 154 22.19 10.33 -12.71
CA GLY A 154 21.51 9.32 -13.51
C GLY A 154 19.99 9.27 -13.38
N ILE A 155 19.32 10.09 -14.19
CA ILE A 155 17.93 9.90 -14.65
C ILE A 155 16.86 10.11 -13.57
N GLN A 156 16.26 11.30 -13.58
CA GLN A 156 14.80 11.43 -13.71
C GLN A 156 14.42 12.90 -13.81
N GLU A 157 14.10 13.29 -15.03
CA GLU A 157 13.45 14.55 -15.37
C GLU A 157 11.94 14.29 -15.33
N ALA A 158 11.26 14.84 -14.33
CA ALA A 158 9.82 14.88 -14.27
C ALA A 158 9.38 16.34 -14.45
N SER A 159 8.69 16.63 -15.56
CA SER A 159 8.27 17.95 -16.04
C SER A 159 7.54 18.84 -15.04
N ALA A 160 7.84 20.15 -15.10
CA ALA A 160 6.82 21.19 -15.34
C ALA A 160 7.46 22.42 -16.04
N ASP A 161 6.88 22.81 -17.18
CA ASP A 161 7.15 23.95 -18.11
C ASP A 161 8.38 23.97 -19.04
N SER A 162 9.43 23.19 -18.81
CA SER A 162 10.41 22.92 -19.88
C SER A 162 11.13 21.61 -19.63
N LEU A 163 10.88 20.61 -20.46
CA LEU A 163 11.59 19.33 -20.43
C LEU A 163 12.92 19.49 -21.19
N THR A 164 14.05 19.49 -20.50
CA THR A 164 15.40 19.58 -21.10
C THR A 164 16.10 18.22 -21.02
N ILE A 165 15.74 17.33 -21.95
CA ILE A 165 16.34 16.00 -22.04
C ILE A 165 17.85 16.14 -22.34
N LYS A 166 18.70 15.92 -21.33
CA LYS A 166 20.16 15.80 -21.51
C LYS A 166 20.56 14.34 -21.56
N ALA A 167 20.79 13.83 -22.78
CA ALA A 167 21.38 12.52 -23.03
C ALA A 167 22.80 12.70 -23.61
N VAL A 168 23.77 11.93 -23.10
CA VAL A 168 25.14 11.90 -23.66
C VAL A 168 25.16 11.19 -25.02
N ASN A 169 24.37 10.12 -25.17
CA ASN A 169 24.10 9.45 -26.44
C ASN A 169 22.59 9.16 -26.53
N ARG A 170 21.95 9.48 -27.66
CA ARG A 170 20.54 9.15 -27.96
C ARG A 170 20.49 8.41 -29.29
N VAL A 171 19.93 7.21 -29.30
CA VAL A 171 19.62 6.43 -30.52
C VAL A 171 18.12 6.16 -30.51
N ALA A 172 17.42 6.54 -31.58
CA ALA A 172 16.01 6.26 -31.76
C ALA A 172 15.83 5.49 -33.08
N MET A 173 15.13 4.36 -33.03
CA MET A 173 14.73 3.59 -34.20
C MET A 173 13.20 3.69 -34.32
N ILE A 174 12.72 4.17 -35.46
CA ILE A 174 11.30 4.44 -35.69
C ILE A 174 10.88 3.65 -36.93
N GLU A 175 10.00 2.68 -36.75
CA GLU A 175 9.65 1.72 -37.82
C GLU A 175 8.61 2.25 -38.81
N ARG A 176 7.74 3.20 -38.41
CA ARG A 176 6.66 3.72 -39.28
C ARG A 176 6.62 5.24 -39.34
N ILE A 177 6.17 5.92 -38.29
CA ILE A 177 5.94 7.37 -38.31
C ILE A 177 6.28 7.97 -36.93
N ASP A 178 7.00 9.08 -36.93
CA ASP A 178 7.13 10.00 -35.81
C ASP A 178 6.44 11.32 -36.18
N SER A 179 5.57 11.84 -35.32
CA SER A 179 4.88 13.12 -35.54
C SER A 179 5.13 14.03 -34.35
N LEU A 180 5.83 15.13 -34.61
CA LEU A 180 6.17 16.14 -33.61
C LEU A 180 5.39 17.43 -33.91
N GLN A 181 4.57 17.88 -32.96
CA GLN A 181 3.89 19.18 -33.02
C GLN A 181 4.46 20.08 -31.93
N THR A 182 5.13 21.17 -32.32
CA THR A 182 5.78 22.10 -31.38
C THR A 182 5.58 23.55 -31.82
N GLU A 183 5.36 24.45 -30.87
CA GLU A 183 5.35 25.90 -31.14
C GLU A 183 6.73 26.42 -31.54
N THR A 184 7.81 25.90 -30.95
CA THR A 184 9.19 26.24 -31.33
C THR A 184 10.10 25.03 -31.16
N GLN A 185 10.83 24.68 -32.22
CA GLN A 185 11.85 23.63 -32.21
C GLN A 185 13.22 24.25 -32.44
N ALA A 186 14.12 24.13 -31.45
CA ALA A 186 15.50 24.62 -31.56
C ALA A 186 16.50 23.44 -31.41
N ILE A 187 17.32 23.20 -32.44
CA ILE A 187 18.36 22.16 -32.43
C ILE A 187 19.72 22.85 -32.48
N ARG A 188 20.50 22.73 -31.40
CA ARG A 188 21.87 23.26 -31.34
C ARG A 188 22.87 22.11 -31.33
N ILE A 189 23.76 22.08 -32.32
CA ILE A 189 24.79 21.04 -32.48
C ILE A 189 26.16 21.66 -32.22
N SER A 190 26.94 21.10 -31.30
CA SER A 190 28.32 21.54 -31.01
C SER A 190 29.38 20.83 -31.87
N GLY A 191 29.01 19.75 -32.55
CA GLY A 191 29.87 18.95 -33.42
C GLY A 191 29.31 18.85 -34.85
N ILE A 192 29.18 17.63 -35.37
CA ILE A 192 28.65 17.36 -36.71
C ILE A 192 27.22 16.82 -36.59
N ALA A 193 26.28 17.38 -37.35
CA ALA A 193 25.00 16.75 -37.62
C ALA A 193 25.01 16.20 -39.05
N SER A 194 24.71 14.90 -39.19
CA SER A 194 24.56 14.24 -40.48
C SER A 194 23.18 13.58 -40.50
N GLU A 195 22.39 13.92 -41.51
CA GLU A 195 21.05 13.37 -41.73
C GLU A 195 21.00 12.88 -43.17
N THR A 196 20.59 11.62 -43.37
CA THR A 196 20.44 11.01 -44.69
C THR A 196 18.99 10.61 -44.86
N ALA A 197 18.36 11.11 -45.92
CA ALA A 197 16.96 10.83 -46.22
C ALA A 197 16.79 10.58 -47.72
N HIS A 198 15.87 9.67 -48.08
CA HIS A 198 15.49 9.48 -49.47
C HIS A 198 14.71 10.69 -50.02
N SER A 199 13.87 11.30 -49.20
CA SER A 199 13.20 12.57 -49.50
C SER A 199 13.04 13.35 -48.21
N LYS A 200 13.41 14.64 -48.24
CA LYS A 200 13.23 15.57 -47.12
C LYS A 200 12.53 16.81 -47.64
N VAL A 201 11.37 17.11 -47.05
CA VAL A 201 10.59 18.31 -47.37
C VAL A 201 10.62 19.23 -46.15
N ILE A 202 11.08 20.45 -46.36
CA ILE A 202 11.02 21.54 -45.38
C ILE A 202 10.05 22.56 -45.93
N ALA A 203 8.81 22.56 -45.44
CA ALA A 203 7.80 23.55 -45.80
C ALA A 203 7.83 24.69 -44.77
N VAL A 204 7.98 25.92 -45.24
CA VAL A 204 8.05 27.11 -44.39
C VAL A 204 7.04 28.14 -44.89
N SER A 205 6.32 28.78 -43.97
CA SER A 205 5.25 29.73 -44.32
C SER A 205 5.76 31.16 -44.55
N GLU A 206 6.83 31.57 -43.87
CA GLU A 206 7.35 32.95 -43.94
C GLU A 206 8.77 32.99 -44.51
N ASP A 207 9.79 32.64 -43.72
CA ASP A 207 11.20 32.78 -44.12
C ASP A 207 12.04 31.55 -43.75
N LEU A 208 12.92 31.15 -44.67
CA LEU A 208 13.93 30.11 -44.48
C LEU A 208 15.31 30.71 -44.70
N ARG A 209 16.08 30.82 -43.61
CA ARG A 209 17.45 31.31 -43.65
C ARG A 209 18.47 30.19 -43.45
N LEU A 210 19.42 30.09 -44.37
CA LEU A 210 20.53 29.14 -44.32
C LEU A 210 21.86 29.90 -44.36
N ASP A 211 22.54 30.00 -43.22
CA ASP A 211 23.86 30.63 -43.11
C ASP A 211 24.95 29.57 -42.93
N GLY A 212 25.99 29.64 -43.74
CA GLY A 212 27.15 28.76 -43.61
C GLY A 212 28.35 29.27 -44.38
N LYS A 213 29.57 28.89 -43.96
CA LYS A 213 30.79 29.18 -44.72
C LYS A 213 30.78 28.55 -46.12
N ARG A 214 30.01 27.46 -46.29
CA ARG A 214 29.79 26.78 -47.57
C ARG A 214 28.40 26.14 -47.55
N VAL A 215 27.59 26.47 -48.53
CA VAL A 215 26.31 25.81 -48.80
C VAL A 215 26.38 25.30 -50.24
N THR A 216 26.13 24.01 -50.43
CA THR A 216 26.08 23.40 -51.76
C THR A 216 24.69 22.81 -51.93
N VAL A 217 23.95 23.35 -52.89
CA VAL A 217 22.67 22.83 -53.35
C VAL A 217 22.92 22.33 -54.76
N ALA A 218 22.65 21.06 -55.01
CA ALA A 218 22.82 20.40 -56.30
C ALA A 218 21.49 19.78 -56.72
#